data_AF-A0A7X2IL38-F1
#
_entry.id   AF-A0A7X2IL38-F1
#
_cell.length_a   1.000
_cell.length_b   1.000
_cell.length_c   1.000
_cell.angle_alpha   90.00
_cell.angle_beta   90.00
_cell.angle_gamma   90.00
#
_symmetry.space_group_name_H-M   'P 1'
#
loop_
_entity.id
_entity.type
_entity.pdbx_description
1 polymer ?
#
loop_
_entity_poly.entity_id
_entity_poly.type
_entity_poly.pdbx_seq_one_letter_code
_entity_poly.pdbx_strand_id
1 'polypeptide(L)'
;MLTLKFQNVSSAQGIAQERWQALLWVEADFVVEVTEGILLSEPHWCIVELAEHLAAWLQIASEDGPEFYYTSMDDEQEGLLWFRPHSNGQWLVGSAWQELENANPSSFQEIQNAARQYIKRVLIESRSFMSALVAREFSSVCA
;
A
#
# COMPACT_ATOMS: atom_id res chain seq x y z
N MET A 1 -0.06 -17.63 2.63
CA MET A 1 0.76 -16.74 1.77
C MET A 1 0.13 -15.37 1.78
N LEU A 2 0.85 -14.36 2.28
CA LEU A 2 0.43 -12.96 2.23
C LEU A 2 0.86 -12.30 0.92
N THR A 3 0.00 -11.51 0.30
CA THR A 3 0.37 -10.64 -0.83
C THR A 3 -0.36 -9.31 -0.77
N LEU A 4 0.37 -8.22 -1.03
CA LEU A 4 -0.15 -6.87 -1.20
C LEU A 4 -0.09 -6.54 -2.70
N LYS A 5 -1.24 -6.33 -3.34
CA LYS A 5 -1.35 -6.09 -4.77
C LYS A 5 -2.12 -4.81 -5.05
N PHE A 6 -1.85 -4.22 -6.20
CA PHE A 6 -2.68 -3.17 -6.75
C PHE A 6 -2.81 -3.28 -8.26
N GLN A 7 -3.82 -2.65 -8.85
CA GLN A 7 -4.03 -2.60 -10.30
C GLN A 7 -4.79 -1.33 -10.70
N ASN A 8 -4.91 -1.07 -12.00
CA ASN A 8 -5.66 0.09 -12.51
C ASN A 8 -5.14 1.43 -11.94
N VAL A 9 -3.82 1.64 -11.98
CA VAL A 9 -3.19 2.87 -11.47
C VAL A 9 -3.75 4.09 -12.20
N SER A 10 -4.27 5.05 -11.43
CA SER A 10 -4.79 6.32 -11.90
C SER A 10 -4.27 7.48 -11.04
N SER A 11 -4.72 8.69 -11.37
CA SER A 11 -4.55 9.87 -10.52
C SER A 11 -5.93 10.37 -10.11
N ALA A 12 -6.07 10.75 -8.84
CA ALA A 12 -7.18 11.56 -8.39
C ALA A 12 -7.28 12.84 -9.25
N GLN A 13 -8.49 13.32 -9.49
CA GLN A 13 -8.75 14.42 -10.42
C GLN A 13 -8.20 15.75 -9.89
N GLY A 14 -7.42 16.46 -10.71
CA GLY A 14 -6.96 17.82 -10.39
C GLY A 14 -5.67 18.21 -11.13
N ILE A 15 -5.27 19.48 -10.97
CA ILE A 15 -3.93 19.95 -11.34
C ILE A 15 -3.12 20.04 -10.06
N ALA A 16 -2.14 19.16 -9.90
CA ALA A 16 -1.26 19.17 -8.75
C ALA A 16 -0.38 20.42 -8.83
N GLN A 17 -0.38 21.24 -7.78
CA GLN A 17 0.48 22.42 -7.70
C GLN A 17 1.90 22.03 -7.28
N GLU A 18 2.01 20.95 -6.52
CA GLU A 18 3.25 20.46 -5.94
C GLU A 18 3.48 18.98 -6.25
N ARG A 19 4.74 18.58 -6.35
CA ARG A 19 5.12 17.19 -6.65
C ARG A 19 4.62 16.18 -5.61
N TRP A 20 4.59 16.57 -4.33
CA TRP A 20 4.11 15.69 -3.26
C TRP A 20 2.58 15.49 -3.34
N GLN A 21 1.82 16.49 -3.78
CA GLN A 21 0.38 16.35 -4.04
C GLN A 21 0.14 15.36 -5.17
N ALA A 22 0.90 15.48 -6.27
CA ALA A 22 0.81 14.55 -7.39
C ALA A 22 1.08 13.10 -6.97
N LEU A 23 1.96 12.89 -5.98
CA LEU A 23 2.26 11.56 -5.44
C LEU A 23 1.13 11.01 -4.58
N LEU A 24 0.51 11.84 -3.74
CA LEU A 24 -0.65 11.45 -2.92
C LEU A 24 -1.88 11.14 -3.78
N TRP A 25 -1.97 11.72 -4.98
CA TRP A 25 -3.05 11.42 -5.90
C TRP A 25 -2.84 10.16 -6.72
N VAL A 26 -1.68 9.48 -6.64
CA VAL A 26 -1.50 8.20 -7.32
C VAL A 26 -2.25 7.11 -6.57
N GLU A 27 -3.36 6.70 -7.16
CA GLU A 27 -4.33 5.77 -6.60
C GLU A 27 -4.46 4.51 -7.46
N ALA A 28 -4.95 3.42 -6.87
CA ALA A 28 -5.16 2.15 -7.56
C ALA A 28 -6.20 1.30 -6.82
N ASP A 29 -6.71 0.26 -7.49
CA ASP A 29 -7.47 -0.79 -6.80
C ASP A 29 -6.48 -1.62 -5.98
N PHE A 30 -6.56 -1.55 -4.66
CA PHE A 30 -5.67 -2.23 -3.73
C PHE A 30 -6.31 -3.49 -3.15
N VAL A 31 -5.53 -4.57 -3.06
CA VAL A 31 -5.98 -5.87 -2.55
C VAL A 31 -4.93 -6.45 -1.61
N VAL A 32 -5.39 -6.91 -0.44
CA VAL A 32 -4.62 -7.75 0.48
C VAL A 32 -5.16 -9.16 0.40
N GLU A 33 -4.31 -10.09 -0.04
CA GLU A 33 -4.63 -11.52 -0.08
C GLU A 33 -3.87 -12.24 1.02
N VAL A 34 -4.59 -13.10 1.74
CA VAL A 34 -4.06 -14.05 2.73
C VAL A 34 -4.39 -15.48 2.26
N THR A 35 -4.00 -16.50 3.03
CA THR A 35 -4.20 -17.90 2.63
C THR A 35 -5.67 -18.26 2.43
N GLU A 36 -6.54 -17.62 3.21
CA GLU A 36 -7.98 -17.84 3.29
C GLU A 36 -8.77 -17.09 2.22
N GLY A 37 -8.14 -16.15 1.52
CA GLY A 37 -8.78 -15.34 0.48
C GLY A 37 -8.41 -13.86 0.55
N ILE A 38 -9.32 -13.02 0.10
CA ILE A 38 -9.16 -11.56 0.12
C ILE A 38 -9.52 -11.05 1.50
N LEU A 39 -8.56 -10.42 2.16
CA LEU A 39 -8.72 -9.78 3.47
C LEU A 39 -9.28 -8.36 3.33
N LEU A 40 -8.81 -7.64 2.32
CA LEU A 40 -9.13 -6.23 2.05
C LEU A 40 -9.13 -6.02 0.53
N SER A 41 -10.10 -5.29 0.01
CA SER A 41 -10.18 -4.91 -1.41
C SER A 41 -10.80 -3.53 -1.53
N GLU A 42 -10.00 -2.53 -1.83
CA GLU A 42 -10.44 -1.14 -1.84
C GLU A 42 -10.08 -0.45 -3.15
N PRO A 43 -11.07 0.17 -3.83
CA PRO A 43 -10.79 1.03 -4.96
C PRO A 43 -10.14 2.34 -4.49
N HIS A 44 -9.50 3.07 -5.40
CA HIS A 44 -9.01 4.44 -5.13
C HIS A 44 -8.02 4.56 -3.95
N TRP A 45 -7.23 3.53 -3.70
CA TRP A 45 -6.29 3.50 -2.58
C TRP A 45 -5.00 4.26 -2.92
N CYS A 46 -4.55 5.17 -2.04
CA CYS A 46 -3.27 5.87 -2.22
C CYS A 46 -2.08 4.90 -2.10
N ILE A 47 -1.55 4.45 -3.23
CA ILE A 47 -0.52 3.40 -3.21
C ILE A 47 0.84 3.89 -2.72
N VAL A 48 1.12 5.18 -2.92
CA VAL A 48 2.40 5.81 -2.55
C VAL A 48 2.50 6.02 -1.05
N GLU A 49 1.41 6.45 -0.41
CA GLU A 49 1.34 6.67 1.04
C GLU A 49 1.59 5.35 1.79
N LEU A 50 0.88 4.28 1.43
CA LEU A 50 1.11 2.97 2.03
C LEU A 50 2.56 2.48 1.82
N ALA A 51 3.16 2.72 0.65
CA ALA A 51 4.53 2.32 0.38
C ALA A 51 5.54 3.07 1.26
N GLU A 52 5.30 4.34 1.55
CA GLU A 52 6.12 5.16 2.45
C GLU A 52 6.06 4.60 3.88
N HIS A 53 4.85 4.36 4.41
CA HIS A 53 4.66 3.81 5.74
C HIS A 53 5.30 2.42 5.91
N LEU A 54 5.13 1.55 4.91
CA LEU A 54 5.77 0.23 4.89
C LEU A 54 7.30 0.35 4.84
N ALA A 55 7.83 1.28 4.06
CA ALA A 55 9.27 1.50 3.96
C ALA A 55 9.86 2.00 5.29
N ALA A 56 9.16 2.91 5.99
CA ALA A 56 9.55 3.38 7.31
C ALA A 56 9.54 2.24 8.34
N TRP A 57 8.46 1.46 8.38
CA TRP A 57 8.36 0.32 9.29
C TRP A 57 9.45 -0.73 9.04
N LEU A 58 9.75 -1.06 7.77
CA LEU A 58 10.81 -2.02 7.43
C LEU A 58 12.22 -1.63 7.92
N GLN A 59 12.47 -0.36 8.24
CA GLN A 59 13.76 0.08 8.81
C GLN A 59 13.94 -0.33 10.27
N ILE A 60 12.83 -0.48 11.00
CA ILE A 60 12.82 -0.81 12.43
C ILE A 60 12.20 -2.19 12.71
N ALA A 61 11.64 -2.84 11.70
CA ALA A 61 10.97 -4.13 11.82
C ALA A 61 11.96 -5.23 12.27
N SER A 62 11.56 -5.98 13.29
CA SER A 62 12.22 -7.18 13.76
C SER A 62 11.16 -8.24 14.09
N GLU A 63 11.58 -9.50 14.29
CA GLU A 63 10.68 -10.64 14.44
C GLU A 63 9.70 -10.49 15.63
N ASP A 64 10.16 -9.91 16.74
CA ASP A 64 9.36 -9.52 17.93
C ASP A 64 9.25 -7.99 18.04
N GLY A 65 9.37 -7.30 16.91
CA GLY A 65 9.51 -5.86 16.82
C GLY A 65 8.22 -5.07 16.93
N PRO A 66 8.27 -3.76 16.59
CA PRO A 66 7.09 -2.90 16.66
C PRO A 66 6.03 -3.32 15.65
N GLU A 67 4.77 -3.20 16.07
CA GLU A 67 3.59 -3.37 15.22
C GLU A 67 3.62 -2.37 14.05
N PHE A 68 3.00 -2.77 12.94
CA PHE A 68 2.71 -1.87 11.83
C PHE A 68 1.25 -1.43 11.90
N TYR A 69 1.01 -0.13 11.72
CA TYR A 69 -0.31 0.43 11.53
C TYR A 69 -0.30 1.42 10.38
N TYR A 70 -1.26 1.26 9.49
CA TYR A 70 -1.55 2.22 8.45
C TYR A 70 -2.89 2.88 8.72
N THR A 71 -2.87 4.20 8.68
CA THR A 71 -4.01 5.11 8.66
C THR A 71 -3.77 6.02 7.46
N SER A 72 -4.78 6.19 6.62
CA SER A 72 -4.67 7.11 5.48
C SER A 72 -4.89 8.53 5.95
N MET A 73 -4.26 9.51 5.29
CA MET A 73 -4.61 10.92 5.49
C MET A 73 -6.07 11.25 5.09
N ASP A 74 -6.68 10.45 4.22
CA ASP A 74 -8.03 10.67 3.71
C ASP A 74 -9.13 10.03 4.58
N ASP A 75 -8.75 9.27 5.62
CA ASP A 75 -9.69 8.57 6.49
C ASP A 75 -9.38 8.79 7.98
N GLU A 76 -10.42 8.97 8.79
CA GLU A 76 -10.28 9.12 10.25
C GLU A 76 -10.14 7.75 10.96
N GLN A 77 -10.41 6.65 10.27
CA GLN A 77 -10.36 5.31 10.83
C GLN A 77 -8.94 4.76 10.89
N GLU A 78 -8.47 4.48 12.10
CA GLU A 78 -7.17 3.85 12.32
C GLU A 78 -7.18 2.35 11.96
N GLY A 79 -6.03 1.86 11.49
CA GLY A 79 -5.83 0.42 11.27
C GLY A 79 -6.45 -0.09 9.96
N LEU A 80 -6.44 0.73 8.91
CA LEU A 80 -6.86 0.32 7.57
C LEU A 80 -6.03 -0.86 7.04
N LEU A 81 -4.78 -0.98 7.48
CA LEU A 81 -3.97 -2.19 7.39
C LEU A 81 -3.03 -2.26 8.60
N TRP A 82 -2.89 -3.43 9.22
CA TRP A 82 -1.99 -3.60 10.35
C TRP A 82 -1.29 -4.96 10.34
N PHE A 83 -0.08 -4.99 10.91
CA PHE A 83 0.68 -6.21 11.19
C PHE A 83 1.03 -6.24 12.68
N ARG A 84 0.70 -7.34 13.36
CA ARG A 84 0.95 -7.50 14.80
C ARG A 84 1.74 -8.77 15.08
N PRO A 85 2.79 -8.72 15.93
CA PRO A 85 3.46 -9.93 16.38
C PRO A 85 2.46 -10.89 17.04
N HIS A 86 2.70 -12.17 16.80
CA HIS A 86 2.05 -13.30 17.44
C HIS A 86 3.12 -14.28 17.95
N SER A 87 2.72 -15.40 18.52
CA SER A 87 3.67 -16.34 19.12
C SER A 87 4.59 -16.97 18.08
N ASN A 88 5.88 -17.13 18.42
CA ASN A 88 6.88 -17.88 17.65
C ASN A 88 7.21 -17.26 16.26
N GLY A 89 7.46 -15.95 16.20
CA GLY A 89 7.84 -15.26 14.96
C GLY A 89 6.73 -15.19 13.90
N GLN A 90 5.52 -15.55 14.31
CA GLN A 90 4.31 -15.45 13.54
C GLN A 90 3.70 -14.06 13.73
N TRP A 91 2.95 -13.60 12.74
CA TRP A 91 2.37 -12.28 12.72
C TRP A 91 0.94 -12.36 12.19
N LEU A 92 0.04 -11.63 12.83
CA LEU A 92 -1.32 -11.44 12.35
C LEU A 92 -1.35 -10.25 11.40
N VAL A 93 -2.16 -10.40 10.36
CA VAL A 93 -2.44 -9.35 9.38
C VAL A 93 -3.94 -9.11 9.40
N GLY A 94 -4.33 -7.85 9.47
CA GLY A 94 -5.73 -7.48 9.46
C GLY A 94 -5.97 -6.07 8.96
N SER A 95 -7.26 -5.73 8.88
CA SER A 95 -7.76 -4.43 8.48
C SER A 95 -8.99 -4.08 9.31
N ALA A 96 -9.21 -2.80 9.55
CA ALA A 96 -10.46 -2.30 10.11
C ALA A 96 -11.68 -2.56 9.21
N TRP A 97 -11.46 -2.80 7.91
CA TRP A 97 -12.49 -3.07 6.90
C TRP A 97 -12.57 -4.54 6.47
N GLN A 98 -11.89 -5.44 7.19
CA GLN A 98 -11.92 -6.85 6.83
C GLN A 98 -13.32 -7.45 7.03
N GLU A 99 -13.82 -8.18 6.03
CA GLU A 99 -15.01 -9.03 6.17
C GLU A 99 -14.63 -10.46 6.57
N LEU A 100 -13.39 -10.86 6.25
CA LEU A 100 -12.87 -12.20 6.49
C LEU A 100 -12.02 -12.21 7.77
N GLU A 101 -12.32 -13.15 8.67
CA GLU A 101 -11.42 -13.45 9.78
C GLU A 101 -10.18 -14.18 9.26
N ASN A 102 -9.01 -13.59 9.50
CA ASN A 102 -7.73 -14.19 9.18
C ASN A 102 -7.19 -14.97 10.39
N ALA A 103 -7.46 -16.27 10.41
CA ALA A 103 -7.06 -17.15 11.51
C ALA A 103 -5.63 -17.68 11.36
N ASN A 104 -5.07 -17.73 10.15
CA ASN A 104 -3.73 -18.23 9.93
C ASN A 104 -2.70 -17.09 9.94
N PRO A 105 -1.80 -17.05 10.93
CA PRO A 105 -0.77 -16.05 10.95
C PRO A 105 0.23 -16.26 9.80
N SER A 106 0.85 -15.17 9.37
CA SER A 106 1.96 -15.16 8.42
C SER A 106 3.29 -15.14 9.16
N SER A 107 4.33 -15.73 8.58
CA SER A 107 5.68 -15.56 9.11
C SER A 107 6.16 -14.11 8.95
N PHE A 108 7.04 -13.66 9.83
CA PHE A 108 7.69 -12.35 9.69
C PHE A 108 8.34 -12.15 8.31
N GLN A 109 8.99 -13.20 7.78
CA GLN A 109 9.63 -13.17 6.47
C GLN A 109 8.62 -12.98 5.32
N GLU A 110 7.43 -13.58 5.41
CA GLU A 110 6.36 -13.36 4.42
C GLU A 110 5.88 -11.91 4.43
N ILE A 111 5.70 -11.32 5.61
CA ILE A 111 5.32 -9.89 5.73
C ILE A 111 6.37 -8.99 5.11
N GLN A 112 7.65 -9.21 5.43
CA GLN A 112 8.73 -8.43 4.85
C GLN A 112 8.79 -8.57 3.33
N ASN A 113 8.59 -9.78 2.81
CA ASN A 113 8.60 -10.03 1.37
C ASN A 113 7.43 -9.33 0.68
N ALA A 114 6.21 -9.43 1.23
CA ALA A 114 5.03 -8.79 0.68
C ALA A 114 5.19 -7.26 0.67
N ALA A 115 5.67 -6.67 1.76
CA ALA A 115 5.94 -5.23 1.87
C ALA A 115 7.01 -4.77 0.86
N ARG A 116 8.15 -5.48 0.76
CA ARG A 116 9.22 -5.13 -0.19
C ARG A 116 8.76 -5.25 -1.65
N GLN A 117 7.99 -6.28 -1.98
CA GLN A 117 7.44 -6.45 -3.32
C GLN A 117 6.47 -5.33 -3.68
N TYR A 118 5.57 -4.97 -2.75
CA TYR A 118 4.66 -3.85 -2.91
C TYR A 118 5.41 -2.54 -3.17
N ILE A 119 6.35 -2.17 -2.28
CA ILE A 119 7.16 -0.94 -2.41
C ILE A 119 7.90 -0.91 -3.75
N LYS A 120 8.54 -2.02 -4.13
CA LYS A 120 9.26 -2.10 -5.41
C LYS A 120 8.32 -1.86 -6.59
N ARG A 121 7.12 -2.41 -6.56
CA ARG A 121 6.13 -2.23 -7.62
C ARG A 121 5.62 -0.80 -7.68
N VAL A 122 5.31 -0.17 -6.54
CA VAL A 122 4.93 1.24 -6.47
C VAL A 122 6.01 2.13 -7.11
N LEU A 123 7.29 1.92 -6.77
CA LEU A 123 8.39 2.71 -7.35
C LEU A 123 8.49 2.60 -8.89
N ILE A 124 8.20 1.42 -9.45
CA ILE A 124 8.20 1.19 -10.90
C ILE A 124 6.99 1.86 -11.55
N GLU A 125 5.80 1.62 -11.00
CA GLU A 125 4.53 2.08 -11.59
C GLU A 125 4.35 3.60 -11.45
N SER A 126 4.64 4.18 -10.27
CA SER A 126 4.58 5.63 -10.07
C SER A 126 5.56 6.39 -10.95
N ARG A 127 6.76 5.83 -11.22
CA ARG A 127 7.70 6.44 -12.17
C ARG A 127 7.15 6.44 -13.59
N SER A 128 6.62 5.31 -14.03
CA SER A 128 6.01 5.17 -15.36
C SER A 128 4.82 6.11 -15.52
N PHE A 129 3.97 6.18 -14.49
CA PHE A 129 2.80 7.05 -14.43
C PHE A 129 3.18 8.53 -14.49
N MET A 130 4.08 8.99 -13.61
CA MET A 130 4.54 10.39 -13.61
C MET A 130 5.20 10.79 -14.92
N SER A 131 5.96 9.90 -15.55
CA SER A 131 6.56 10.16 -16.86
C SER A 131 5.49 10.35 -17.95
N ALA A 132 4.44 9.52 -17.93
CA ALA A 132 3.33 9.60 -18.87
C ALA A 132 2.46 10.86 -18.65
N LEU A 133 2.22 11.25 -17.39
CA LEU A 133 1.45 12.44 -17.04
C LEU A 133 2.12 13.70 -17.60
N VAL A 134 3.43 13.85 -17.36
CA VAL A 134 4.24 14.95 -17.88
C VAL A 134 4.19 15.01 -19.41
N ALA A 135 4.32 13.88 -20.10
CA ALA A 135 4.25 13.84 -21.57
C ALA A 135 2.87 14.27 -22.12
N ARG A 136 1.78 13.97 -21.41
CA ARG A 136 0.41 14.37 -21.80
C ARG A 136 0.18 15.87 -21.61
N GLU A 137 0.64 16.44 -20.51
CA GLU A 137 0.53 17.88 -20.25
C GLU A 137 1.28 18.69 -21.32
N PHE A 138 2.51 18.30 -21.67
CA PHE A 138 3.26 18.96 -22.75
C PHE A 138 2.62 18.82 -24.13
N SER A 139 1.92 17.71 -24.41
CA SER A 139 1.21 17.52 -25.69
C SER A 139 -0.05 18.39 -25.79
N SER A 140 -0.69 18.71 -24.66
CA SER A 140 -1.88 19.57 -24.62
C SER A 140 -1.58 21.07 -24.76
N VAL A 141 -0.34 21.50 -24.51
CA VAL A 141 0.09 22.91 -24.62
C VAL A 141 0.56 23.26 -26.05
N CYS A 142 0.87 22.25 -26.87
CA CYS A 142 1.37 22.43 -28.24
C CYS A 142 0.34 22.15 -29.34
N ALA A 143 -0.93 21.95 -29.00
CA ALA A 143 -2.06 21.77 -29.93
C ALA A 143 -2.99 22.99 -29.89
#